data_AF-A0A1V5HG91-F1
#
_entry.id   AF-A0A1V5HG91-F1
#
_cell.length_a   1.000
_cell.length_b   1.000
_cell.length_c   1.000
_cell.angle_alpha   90.00
_cell.angle_beta   90.00
_cell.angle_gamma   90.00
#
_symmetry.space_group_name_H-M   'P 1'
#
loop_
_entity.id
_entity.type
_entity.pdbx_description
1 polymer ?
#
loop_
_entity_poly.entity_id
_entity_poly.type
_entity_poly.pdbx_seq_one_letter_code
_entity_poly.pdbx_strand_id
1 'polypeptide(L)'
;MKQVIKKLNFHFWGSIIALAILFLLVVFKLISFKTATSVTTTAEMYAIALTLIAIPFALKLFAYKIKKIPKGTDKSIAVKLYKNAYFLRLYIINVVVLGNIVLFALSGNKNFMWLSVISFIVYMFCKPSQQELDNIIQEDKNA
;
A
#
# COMPACT_ATOMS: atom_id res chain seq x y z
N MET A 1 5.49 -8.19 -22.00
CA MET A 1 4.62 -7.37 -21.10
C MET A 1 3.82 -8.20 -20.10
N LYS A 2 3.06 -9.23 -20.53
CA LYS A 2 2.30 -10.13 -19.62
C LYS A 2 3.12 -10.71 -18.45
N GLN A 3 4.39 -11.08 -18.68
CA GLN A 3 5.26 -11.64 -17.64
C GLN A 3 5.71 -10.61 -16.57
N VAL A 4 5.93 -9.35 -16.94
CA VAL A 4 6.32 -8.28 -15.99
C VAL A 4 5.17 -7.98 -15.04
N ILE A 5 3.95 -7.94 -15.58
CA ILE A 5 2.73 -7.71 -14.78
C ILE A 5 2.43 -8.93 -13.91
N LYS A 6 2.64 -10.16 -14.42
CA LYS A 6 2.45 -11.39 -13.64
C LYS A 6 3.40 -11.43 -12.43
N LYS A 7 4.66 -11.03 -12.61
CA LYS A 7 5.64 -10.91 -11.51
C LYS A 7 5.25 -9.82 -10.52
N LEU A 8 4.75 -8.66 -11.00
CA LEU A 8 4.29 -7.57 -10.14
C LEU A 8 3.07 -7.95 -9.30
N ASN A 9 2.10 -8.65 -9.91
CA ASN A 9 0.94 -9.20 -9.23
C ASN A 9 1.32 -10.26 -8.19
N PHE A 10 2.32 -11.09 -8.49
CA PHE A 10 2.82 -12.06 -7.53
C PHE A 10 3.44 -11.38 -6.29
N HIS A 11 4.25 -10.33 -6.47
CA HIS A 11 4.79 -9.56 -5.34
C HIS A 11 3.70 -8.83 -4.54
N PHE A 12 2.70 -8.27 -5.22
CA PHE A 12 1.54 -7.64 -4.58
C PHE A 12 0.76 -8.64 -3.72
N TRP A 13 0.47 -9.83 -4.28
CA TRP A 13 -0.29 -10.87 -3.60
C TRP A 13 0.52 -11.54 -2.48
N GLY A 14 1.82 -11.71 -2.67
CA GLY A 14 2.73 -12.16 -1.62
C GLY A 14 2.77 -11.18 -0.44
N SER A 15 2.87 -9.88 -0.72
CA SER A 15 2.92 -8.85 0.33
C SER A 15 1.60 -8.75 1.11
N ILE A 16 0.45 -8.78 0.43
CA ILE A 16 -0.85 -8.71 1.11
C ILE A 16 -1.12 -9.97 1.94
N ILE A 17 -0.77 -11.16 1.44
CA ILE A 17 -0.92 -12.41 2.20
C ILE A 17 0.00 -12.40 3.41
N ALA A 18 1.27 -12.01 3.24
CA ALA A 18 2.21 -11.94 4.35
C ALA A 18 1.71 -11.01 5.45
N LEU A 19 1.22 -9.82 5.09
CA LEU A 19 0.64 -8.86 6.05
C LEU A 19 -0.65 -9.38 6.67
N ALA A 20 -1.51 -10.05 5.91
CA ALA A 20 -2.75 -10.62 6.42
C ALA A 20 -2.49 -11.75 7.43
N ILE A 21 -1.55 -12.66 7.13
CA ILE A 21 -1.12 -13.71 8.06
C ILE A 21 -0.52 -13.08 9.31
N LEU A 22 0.38 -12.09 9.17
CA LEU A 22 0.96 -11.39 10.31
C LEU A 22 -0.11 -10.74 11.20
N PHE A 23 -1.07 -10.04 10.59
CA PHE A 23 -2.20 -9.45 11.31
C PHE A 23 -3.01 -10.51 12.06
N LEU A 24 -3.31 -11.64 11.41
CA LEU A 24 -4.05 -12.74 12.02
C LEU A 24 -3.29 -13.31 13.24
N LEU A 25 -1.98 -13.54 13.11
CA LEU A 25 -1.13 -14.03 14.20
C LEU A 25 -1.16 -13.08 15.42
N VAL A 26 -1.16 -11.77 15.19
CA VAL A 26 -1.27 -10.77 16.25
C VAL A 26 -2.68 -10.76 16.87
N VAL A 27 -3.74 -10.82 16.06
CA VAL A 27 -5.15 -10.84 16.55
C VAL A 27 -5.44 -12.07 17.41
N PHE A 28 -4.97 -13.24 16.98
CA PHE A 28 -5.09 -14.49 17.74
C PHE A 28 -4.12 -14.57 18.93
N LYS A 29 -3.33 -13.51 19.18
CA LYS A 29 -2.31 -13.45 20.23
C LYS A 29 -1.26 -14.58 20.17
N LEU A 30 -1.08 -15.21 19.00
CA LEU A 30 -0.02 -16.20 18.74
C LEU A 30 1.36 -15.54 18.82
N ILE A 31 1.42 -14.25 18.46
CA ILE A 31 2.58 -13.39 18.66
C ILE A 31 2.12 -12.26 19.58
N SER A 32 2.53 -12.32 20.85
CA SER A 32 2.28 -11.24 21.81
C SER A 32 3.61 -10.63 22.20
N PHE A 33 3.79 -9.35 21.87
CA PHE A 33 4.91 -8.57 22.40
C PHE A 33 4.56 -8.22 23.85
N LYS A 34 5.12 -8.97 24.81
CA LYS A 34 5.04 -8.67 26.26
C LYS A 34 5.88 -7.43 26.61
N THR A 35 5.68 -6.32 25.92
CA THR A 35 6.37 -5.08 26.22
C THR A 35 5.52 -4.29 27.20
N ALA A 36 6.06 -4.03 28.40
CA ALA A 36 5.44 -3.23 29.46
C ALA A 36 5.41 -1.73 29.13
N THR A 37 5.21 -1.37 27.87
CA THR A 37 5.28 0.01 27.39
C THR A 37 3.87 0.47 27.10
N SER A 38 3.27 1.18 28.06
CA SER A 38 2.02 1.89 27.84
C SER A 38 2.26 2.98 26.79
N VAL A 39 1.81 2.76 25.56
CA VAL A 39 1.76 3.81 24.54
C VAL A 39 0.82 4.89 25.06
N THR A 40 1.30 6.14 25.12
CA THR A 40 0.48 7.24 25.63
C THR A 40 -0.67 7.53 24.66
N THR A 41 -1.84 7.90 25.18
CA THR A 41 -3.03 8.24 24.38
C THR A 41 -2.73 9.28 23.29
N THR A 42 -1.84 10.23 23.59
CA THR A 42 -1.38 11.24 22.63
C THR A 42 -0.63 10.63 21.45
N ALA A 43 0.30 9.70 21.70
CA ALA A 43 1.03 9.01 20.64
C ALA A 43 0.08 8.18 19.76
N GLU A 44 -0.95 7.58 20.36
CA GLU A 44 -1.95 6.82 19.60
C GLU A 44 -2.74 7.72 18.65
N MET A 45 -3.19 8.88 19.12
CA MET A 45 -3.92 9.86 18.29
C MET A 45 -3.10 10.32 17.09
N TYR A 46 -1.82 10.64 17.28
CA TYR A 46 -0.95 11.04 16.18
C TYR A 46 -0.73 9.91 15.17
N ALA A 47 -0.56 8.67 15.64
CA ALA A 47 -0.42 7.53 14.75
C ALA A 47 -1.67 7.28 13.90
N ILE A 48 -2.85 7.38 14.50
CA ILE A 48 -4.15 7.28 13.80
C ILE A 48 -4.27 8.39 12.75
N ALA A 49 -4.02 9.65 13.13
CA ALA A 49 -4.09 10.78 12.23
C ALA A 49 -3.10 10.65 11.05
N LEU A 50 -1.89 10.18 11.31
CA LEU A 50 -0.87 9.99 10.29
C LEU A 50 -1.26 8.88 9.30
N THR A 51 -1.83 7.77 9.78
CA THR A 51 -2.42 6.71 8.93
C THR A 51 -3.52 7.27 8.01
N LEU A 52 -4.44 8.08 8.57
CA LEU A 52 -5.55 8.66 7.82
C LEU A 52 -5.09 9.62 6.72
N ILE A 53 -3.96 10.30 6.88
CA ILE A 53 -3.38 11.20 5.87
C ILE A 53 -2.51 10.42 4.88
N ALA A 54 -1.75 9.43 5.36
CA ALA A 54 -0.83 8.65 4.54
C ALA A 54 -1.55 7.86 3.44
N ILE A 55 -2.73 7.31 3.74
CA ILE A 55 -3.56 6.58 2.77
C ILE A 55 -3.95 7.45 1.56
N PRO A 56 -4.69 8.57 1.71
CA PRO A 56 -5.08 9.41 0.57
C PRO A 56 -3.86 10.06 -0.08
N PHE A 57 -2.80 10.35 0.69
CA PHE A 57 -1.54 10.85 0.14
C PHE A 57 -0.89 9.84 -0.81
N ALA A 58 -0.82 8.56 -0.45
CA ALA A 58 -0.29 7.50 -1.31
C ALA A 58 -1.07 7.38 -2.62
N LEU A 59 -2.40 7.48 -2.54
CA LEU A 59 -3.29 7.47 -3.70
C LEU A 59 -3.07 8.69 -4.60
N LYS A 60 -3.03 9.89 -4.01
CA LYS A 60 -2.83 11.15 -4.74
C LYS A 60 -1.45 11.22 -5.40
N LEU A 61 -0.41 10.75 -4.71
CA LEU A 61 0.96 10.74 -5.21
C LEU A 61 1.12 9.80 -6.42
N PHE A 62 0.43 8.66 -6.42
CA PHE A 62 0.36 7.78 -7.58
C PHE A 62 -0.32 8.46 -8.77
N ALA A 63 -1.51 9.02 -8.58
CA ALA A 63 -2.24 9.72 -9.63
C ALA A 63 -1.43 10.88 -10.22
N TYR A 64 -0.75 11.66 -9.37
CA TYR A 64 0.12 12.74 -9.80
C TYR A 64 1.32 12.26 -10.63
N LYS A 65 1.99 11.18 -10.21
CA LYS A 65 3.12 10.61 -10.96
C LYS A 65 2.69 10.05 -12.32
N ILE A 66 1.52 9.41 -12.41
CA ILE A 66 0.99 8.91 -13.68
C ILE A 66 0.63 10.06 -14.62
N LYS A 67 -0.05 11.10 -14.12
CA LYS A 67 -0.43 12.29 -14.92
C LYS A 67 0.77 13.08 -15.43
N LYS A 68 1.93 12.98 -14.76
CA LYS A 68 3.17 13.67 -15.13
C LYS A 68 3.98 12.92 -16.20
N ILE A 69 3.55 11.74 -16.65
CA ILE A 69 4.21 11.02 -17.76
C ILE A 69 3.86 11.78 -19.06
N PRO A 70 4.84 12.37 -19.76
CA PRO A 70 4.59 13.10 -21.01
C PRO A 70 4.00 12.16 -22.07
N LYS A 71 2.99 12.65 -22.82
CA LYS A 71 2.45 11.95 -24.00
C LYS A 71 3.57 11.83 -25.05
N GLY A 72 3.73 10.65 -25.65
CA GLY A 72 4.84 10.34 -26.58
C GLY A 72 6.14 9.87 -25.91
N THR A 73 6.12 9.56 -24.61
CA THR A 73 7.27 8.93 -23.94
C THR A 73 7.42 7.49 -24.42
N ASP A 74 8.63 7.11 -24.85
CA ASP A 74 8.94 5.74 -25.28
C ASP A 74 8.33 4.69 -24.35
N LYS A 75 7.66 3.71 -24.96
CA LYS A 75 6.88 2.68 -24.27
C LYS A 75 7.69 1.94 -23.18
N SER A 76 8.99 1.75 -23.37
CA SER A 76 9.86 1.12 -22.36
C SER A 76 10.07 2.02 -21.14
N ILE A 77 10.16 3.33 -21.35
CA ILE A 77 10.34 4.35 -20.31
C ILE A 77 9.02 4.59 -19.56
N ALA A 78 7.89 4.66 -20.27
CA ALA A 78 6.56 4.79 -19.66
C ALA A 78 6.25 3.60 -18.73
N VAL A 79 6.55 2.38 -19.15
CA VAL A 79 6.41 1.17 -18.32
C VAL A 79 7.31 1.22 -17.09
N LYS A 80 8.55 1.73 -17.22
CA LYS A 80 9.49 1.86 -16.09
C LYS A 80 9.00 2.88 -15.05
N LEU A 81 8.47 4.02 -15.50
CA LEU A 81 7.89 5.05 -14.64
C LEU A 81 6.64 4.55 -13.92
N TYR A 82 5.75 3.86 -14.63
CA TYR A 82 4.56 3.21 -14.04
C TYR A 82 4.97 2.22 -12.95
N LYS A 83 5.92 1.32 -13.26
CA LYS A 83 6.43 0.32 -12.31
C LYS A 83 6.97 0.99 -11.05
N ASN A 84 7.75 2.06 -11.19
CA ASN A 84 8.33 2.77 -10.05
C ASN A 84 7.26 3.47 -9.19
N ALA A 85 6.29 4.15 -9.82
CA ALA A 85 5.16 4.76 -9.11
C ALA A 85 4.31 3.73 -8.35
N TYR A 86 4.10 2.57 -8.97
CA TYR A 86 3.38 1.45 -8.36
C TYR A 86 4.12 0.89 -7.14
N PHE A 87 5.43 0.62 -7.26
CA PHE A 87 6.22 0.15 -6.11
C PHE A 87 6.21 1.17 -4.97
N LEU A 88 6.32 2.46 -5.27
CA LEU A 88 6.27 3.51 -4.24
C LEU A 88 4.94 3.50 -3.49
N ARG A 89 3.81 3.43 -4.21
CA ARG A 89 2.47 3.29 -3.59
C ARG A 89 2.38 2.04 -2.72
N LEU A 90 2.90 0.91 -3.21
CA LEU A 90 2.91 -0.36 -2.51
C LEU A 90 3.71 -0.28 -1.19
N TYR A 91 4.91 0.30 -1.23
CA TYR A 91 5.76 0.47 -0.06
C TYR A 91 5.12 1.37 1.00
N ILE A 92 4.51 2.49 0.60
CA ILE A 92 3.84 3.40 1.55
C ILE A 92 2.73 2.64 2.28
N ILE A 93 1.88 1.92 1.55
CA ILE A 93 0.77 1.19 2.17
C ILE A 93 1.27 0.02 3.01
N ASN A 94 2.31 -0.70 2.57
CA ASN A 94 2.95 -1.73 3.39
C ASN A 94 3.44 -1.17 4.73
N VAL A 95 4.12 -0.02 4.72
CA VAL A 95 4.60 0.64 5.95
C VAL A 95 3.43 1.06 6.84
N VAL A 96 2.36 1.61 6.26
CA VAL A 96 1.17 2.02 7.02
C VAL A 96 0.47 0.81 7.65
N VAL A 97 0.23 -0.26 6.88
CA VAL A 97 -0.39 -1.50 7.39
C VAL A 97 0.49 -2.12 8.48
N LEU A 98 1.78 -2.27 8.23
CA LEU A 98 2.72 -2.84 9.21
C LEU A 98 2.78 -2.00 10.48
N GLY A 99 2.83 -0.68 10.36
CA GLY A 99 2.79 0.25 11.49
C GLY A 99 1.53 0.08 12.34
N ASN A 100 0.36 -0.02 11.71
CA ASN A 100 -0.89 -0.25 12.42
C ASN A 100 -0.93 -1.63 13.10
N ILE A 101 -0.41 -2.69 12.47
CA ILE A 101 -0.30 -4.03 13.08
C ILE A 101 0.62 -4.01 14.30
N VAL A 102 1.79 -3.35 14.19
CA VAL A 102 2.75 -3.23 15.31
C VAL A 102 2.16 -2.40 16.45
N LEU A 103 1.51 -1.27 16.15
CA LEU A 103 0.84 -0.46 17.15
C LEU A 103 -0.30 -1.23 17.82
N PHE A 104 -1.07 -2.00 17.07
CA PHE A 104 -2.06 -2.90 17.64
C PHE A 104 -1.43 -3.94 18.57
N ALA A 105 -0.30 -4.53 18.18
CA ALA A 105 0.40 -5.53 18.98
C ALA A 105 0.98 -4.95 20.28
N LEU A 106 1.42 -3.68 20.27
CA LEU A 106 2.03 -3.00 21.42
C LEU A 106 1.01 -2.37 22.36
N SER A 107 0.04 -1.64 21.82
CA SER A 107 -0.96 -0.90 22.61
C SER A 107 -2.16 -1.78 22.99
N GLY A 108 -2.47 -2.80 22.20
CA GLY A 108 -3.70 -3.59 22.36
C GLY A 108 -4.98 -2.84 22.03
N ASN A 109 -4.89 -1.58 21.56
CA ASN A 109 -6.05 -0.76 21.23
C ASN A 109 -6.73 -1.23 19.94
N LYS A 110 -8.04 -1.52 20.03
CA LYS A 110 -8.88 -1.96 18.92
C LYS A 110 -8.95 -0.95 17.75
N ASN A 111 -8.63 0.32 17.97
CA ASN A 111 -8.56 1.33 16.91
C ASN A 111 -7.52 0.97 15.85
N PHE A 112 -6.33 0.51 16.26
CA PHE A 112 -5.27 0.10 15.33
C PHE A 112 -5.63 -1.18 14.56
N MET A 113 -6.42 -2.07 15.17
CA MET A 113 -7.00 -3.22 14.49
C MET A 113 -7.93 -2.76 13.36
N TRP A 114 -8.86 -1.85 13.64
CA TRP A 114 -9.77 -1.29 12.63
C TRP A 114 -9.04 -0.52 11.53
N LEU A 115 -8.02 0.27 11.87
CA LEU A 115 -7.19 0.95 10.88
C LEU A 115 -6.43 -0.02 9.99
N SER A 116 -5.95 -1.14 10.52
CA SER A 116 -5.33 -2.20 9.72
C SER A 116 -6.33 -2.77 8.71
N VAL A 117 -7.56 -3.06 9.14
CA VAL A 117 -8.63 -3.54 8.25
C VAL A 117 -8.97 -2.53 7.15
N ILE A 118 -9.14 -1.26 7.50
CA ILE A 118 -9.37 -0.19 6.52
C ILE A 118 -8.20 -0.09 5.54
N SER A 119 -6.97 -0.19 6.04
CA SER A 119 -5.77 -0.18 5.20
C SER A 119 -5.72 -1.38 4.25
N PHE A 120 -6.18 -2.57 4.64
CA PHE A 120 -6.33 -3.73 3.75
C PHE A 120 -7.36 -3.49 2.64
N ILE A 121 -8.50 -2.86 2.95
CA ILE A 121 -9.51 -2.49 1.94
C ILE A 121 -8.88 -1.53 0.92
N VAL A 122 -8.14 -0.53 1.41
CA VAL A 122 -7.42 0.41 0.54
C VAL A 122 -6.34 -0.28 -0.28
N TYR A 123 -5.65 -1.25 0.30
CA TYR A 123 -4.68 -2.09 -0.41
C TYR A 123 -5.32 -2.79 -1.62
N MET A 124 -6.57 -3.25 -1.50
CA MET A 124 -7.30 -3.85 -2.64
C MET A 124 -7.52 -2.84 -3.78
N PHE A 125 -7.80 -1.57 -3.48
CA PHE A 125 -7.88 -0.51 -4.49
C PHE A 125 -6.53 -0.17 -5.13
N CYS A 126 -5.43 -0.70 -4.59
CA CYS A 126 -4.08 -0.57 -5.14
C CYS A 126 -3.68 -1.72 -6.04
N LYS A 127 -4.62 -2.63 -6.36
CA LYS A 127 -4.41 -3.68 -7.35
C LYS A 127 -4.01 -3.04 -8.69
N PRO A 128 -2.91 -3.49 -9.32
CA PRO A 128 -2.48 -2.93 -10.60
C PRO A 128 -3.52 -3.30 -11.66
N SER A 129 -4.19 -2.29 -12.22
CA SER A 129 -5.14 -2.50 -13.31
C SER A 129 -4.39 -2.50 -14.64
N GLN A 130 -4.50 -3.61 -15.39
CA GLN A 130 -3.92 -3.68 -16.75
C GLN A 130 -4.57 -2.69 -17.71
N GLN A 131 -5.82 -2.29 -17.44
CA GLN A 131 -6.55 -1.31 -18.24
C GLN A 131 -5.93 0.09 -18.16
N GLU A 132 -5.35 0.50 -17.02
CA GLU A 132 -4.67 1.79 -16.93
C GLU A 132 -3.39 1.82 -17.77
N LEU A 133 -2.62 0.74 -17.75
CA LEU A 133 -1.41 0.64 -18.55
C LEU A 133 -1.72 0.57 -20.05
N ASP A 134 -2.75 -0.19 -20.44
CA ASP A 134 -3.19 -0.27 -21.83
C ASP A 134 -3.77 1.07 -22.33
N ASN A 135 -4.47 1.84 -21.48
CA ASN A 135 -4.93 3.19 -21.84
C ASN A 135 -3.78 4.18 -22.04
N ILE A 136 -2.75 4.17 -21.16
CA ILE A 136 -1.56 5.02 -21.30
C ILE A 136 -0.78 4.64 -22.58
N ILE A 137 -0.76 3.36 -22.95
CA ILE A 137 -0.10 2.86 -24.16
C ILE A 137 -0.95 3.07 -25.42
N GLN A 138 -2.28 3.10 -25.33
CA GLN A 138 -3.17 3.36 -26.46
C GLN A 138 -3.21 4.86 -26.82
N GLU A 139 -3.15 5.76 -25.85
CA GLU A 139 -3.01 7.21 -26.13
C GLU A 139 -1.73 7.54 -26.94
N ASP A 140 -0.67 6.74 -26.79
CA ASP A 140 0.59 6.87 -27.55
C ASP A 140 0.47 6.44 -29.02
N LYS A 141 -0.46 5.52 -29.35
CA LYS A 141 -0.66 5.07 -30.74
C LYS A 141 -1.51 6.02 -31.59
N ASN A 142 -2.22 6.94 -30.94
CA ASN A 142 -3.19 7.83 -31.59
C ASN A 142 -2.69 9.29 -31.63
N ALA A 143 -1.43 9.54 -31.27
CA ALA A 143 -0.73 10.83 -31.35
C ALA A 143 0.37 10.75 -32.41
#